data_AF-A0A965SV84-F1
#
_entry.id   AF-A0A965SV84-F1
#
_cell.length_a   1.000
_cell.length_b   1.000
_cell.length_c   1.000
_cell.angle_alpha   90.00
_cell.angle_beta   90.00
_cell.angle_gamma   90.00
#
_symmetry.space_group_name_H-M   'P 1'
#
loop_
_entity.id
_entity.type
_entity.pdbx_description
1 polymer ?
#
loop_
_entity_poly.entity_id
_entity_poly.type
_entity_poly.pdbx_seq_one_letter_code
_entity_poly.pdbx_strand_id
1 'polypeptide(L)'
;MNRNSSSTSSVSTKLNLWNLVFILWVILILTLVIWTGSLSFKNGLKTEIVKANGLAWIDWLSQASQERFEPSYKIPACAGQPNQLDPVEKSPSKKELQQSDKKNQTTWAECFQSLTSSDMPLGQLRNPYTNQPVQFIKKCDSADPSLAGALVILKILPAPNTISNQNIFKPLLDSDPIDLKQQLRIFICDHASYPILIGDFEF
;
A
#
# COMPACT_ATOMS: atom_id res chain seq x y z
N MET A 1 64.83 59.88 5.70
CA MET A 1 64.62 58.70 4.82
C MET A 1 63.16 58.26 4.92
N ASN A 2 62.51 58.24 3.75
CA ASN A 2 61.24 57.62 3.33
C ASN A 2 60.00 57.65 4.25
N ARG A 3 59.06 58.57 3.94
CA ARG A 3 57.63 58.35 4.22
C ARG A 3 57.06 57.46 3.13
N ASN A 4 56.66 56.24 3.48
CA ASN A 4 55.90 55.37 2.59
C ASN A 4 54.45 55.87 2.54
N SER A 5 54.08 56.47 1.40
CA SER A 5 52.71 56.87 1.09
C SER A 5 51.87 55.62 0.83
N SER A 6 51.04 55.20 1.79
CA SER A 6 50.04 54.16 1.60
C SER A 6 48.88 54.71 0.78
N SER A 7 48.89 54.48 -0.54
CA SER A 7 47.75 54.74 -1.41
C SER A 7 46.61 53.77 -1.04
N THR A 8 45.61 54.26 -0.31
CA THR A 8 44.36 53.54 -0.05
C THR A 8 43.50 53.66 -1.31
N SER A 9 43.52 52.65 -2.17
CA SER A 9 42.59 52.53 -3.28
C SER A 9 41.19 52.26 -2.72
N SER A 10 40.32 53.27 -2.76
CA SER A 10 38.91 53.10 -2.43
C SER A 10 38.27 52.16 -3.46
N VAL A 11 37.96 50.93 -3.04
CA VAL A 11 37.20 50.00 -3.87
C VAL A 11 35.79 50.58 -4.03
N SER A 12 35.47 51.10 -5.21
CA SER A 12 34.13 51.59 -5.53
C SER A 12 33.16 50.42 -5.63
N THR A 13 32.44 50.13 -4.55
CA THR A 13 31.36 49.14 -4.46
C THR A 13 30.09 49.61 -5.18
N LYS A 14 30.19 50.09 -6.43
CA LYS A 14 29.00 50.33 -7.25
C LYS A 14 28.51 48.98 -7.75
N LEU A 15 27.28 48.60 -7.42
CA LEU A 15 26.64 47.44 -8.03
C LEU A 15 26.64 47.62 -9.55
N ASN A 16 27.49 46.84 -10.23
CA ASN A 16 27.49 46.74 -11.68
C ASN A 16 26.18 46.05 -12.12
N LEU A 17 25.57 46.51 -13.22
CA LEU A 17 24.38 45.89 -13.81
C LEU A 17 24.59 44.37 -13.99
N TRP A 18 25.78 43.96 -14.41
CA TRP A 18 26.15 42.56 -14.56
C TRP A 18 26.19 41.78 -13.24
N ASN A 19 26.64 42.41 -12.15
CA ASN A 19 26.60 41.79 -10.82
C ASN A 19 25.15 41.61 -10.34
N LEU A 20 24.29 42.59 -10.62
CA LEU A 20 22.87 42.51 -10.27
C LEU A 20 22.14 41.42 -11.07
N VAL A 21 22.40 41.31 -12.37
CA VAL A 21 21.87 40.22 -13.22
C VAL A 21 22.36 38.86 -12.73
N PHE A 22 23.64 38.72 -12.40
CA PHE A 22 24.20 37.48 -11.87
C PHE A 22 23.55 37.08 -10.54
N ILE A 23 23.41 38.02 -9.60
CA ILE A 23 22.77 37.76 -8.30
C ILE A 23 21.31 37.35 -8.48
N LEU A 24 20.55 38.05 -9.34
CA LEU A 24 19.17 37.66 -9.65
C LEU A 24 19.09 36.26 -10.27
N TRP A 25 20.04 35.92 -11.14
CA TRP A 25 20.10 34.59 -11.73
C TRP A 25 20.40 33.51 -10.69
N VAL A 26 21.34 33.74 -9.78
CA VAL A 26 21.62 32.80 -8.67
C VAL A 26 20.40 32.63 -7.77
N ILE A 27 19.74 33.73 -7.39
CA ILE A 27 18.51 33.67 -6.58
C ILE A 27 17.43 32.86 -7.31
N LEU A 28 17.25 33.07 -8.61
CA LEU A 28 16.29 32.32 -9.42
C LEU A 28 16.62 30.82 -9.42
N ILE A 29 17.87 30.43 -9.65
CA ILE A 29 18.28 29.02 -9.59
C ILE A 29 18.04 28.41 -8.20
N LEU A 30 18.38 29.12 -7.12
CA LEU A 30 18.13 28.65 -5.75
C LEU A 30 16.64 28.43 -5.49
N THR A 31 15.78 29.35 -5.93
CA THR A 31 14.32 29.16 -5.78
C THR A 31 13.79 27.96 -6.56
N LEU A 32 14.30 27.72 -7.79
CA LEU A 32 13.93 26.55 -8.58
C LEU A 32 14.37 25.25 -7.91
N VAL A 33 15.57 25.20 -7.32
CA VAL A 33 16.06 24.01 -6.60
C VAL A 33 15.23 23.74 -5.33
N ILE A 34 14.90 24.78 -4.55
CA ILE A 34 14.07 24.63 -3.36
C ILE A 34 12.67 24.13 -3.76
N TRP A 35 12.11 24.67 -4.85
CA TRP A 35 10.82 24.25 -5.37
C TRP A 35 10.81 22.78 -5.81
N THR A 36 11.78 22.35 -6.62
CA THR A 36 11.88 20.96 -7.08
C THR A 36 12.13 20.00 -5.91
N GLY A 37 12.95 20.38 -4.94
CA GLY A 37 13.15 19.62 -3.71
C GLY A 37 11.86 19.44 -2.91
N SER A 38 11.07 20.51 -2.73
CA SER A 38 9.78 20.45 -2.04
C SER A 38 8.77 19.55 -2.75
N LEU A 39 8.73 19.60 -4.09
CA LEU A 39 7.86 18.75 -4.88
C LEU A 39 8.22 17.26 -4.73
N SER A 40 9.51 16.93 -4.82
CA SER A 40 10.01 15.57 -4.62
C SER A 40 9.71 15.03 -3.23
N PHE A 41 9.90 15.86 -2.19
CA PHE A 41 9.58 15.49 -0.81
C PHE A 41 8.08 15.21 -0.63
N LYS A 42 7.21 16.08 -1.13
CA LYS A 42 5.75 15.88 -1.07
C LYS A 42 5.32 14.60 -1.75
N ASN A 43 5.89 14.29 -2.92
CA ASN A 43 5.59 13.04 -3.62
C ASN A 43 6.09 11.80 -2.84
N GLY A 44 7.25 11.88 -2.21
CA GLY A 44 7.76 10.83 -1.32
C GLY A 44 6.82 10.54 -0.14
N LEU A 45 6.29 11.58 0.49
CA LEU A 45 5.33 11.43 1.59
C LEU A 45 4.05 10.70 1.19
N LYS A 46 3.56 10.89 -0.05
CA LYS A 46 2.39 10.16 -0.55
C LYS A 46 2.64 8.66 -0.57
N THR A 47 3.81 8.22 -1.02
CA THR A 47 4.19 6.79 -1.01
C THR A 47 4.24 6.23 0.41
N GLU A 48 4.78 6.98 1.38
CA GLU A 48 4.83 6.53 2.76
C GLU A 48 3.43 6.41 3.39
N ILE A 49 2.51 7.33 3.09
CA ILE A 49 1.10 7.23 3.52
C ILE A 49 0.44 6.00 2.89
N VAL A 50 0.68 5.71 1.60
CA VAL A 50 0.15 4.52 0.96
C VAL A 50 0.69 3.23 1.61
N LYS A 51 1.99 3.18 1.94
CA LYS A 51 2.57 2.05 2.68
C LYS A 51 1.92 1.90 4.05
N ALA A 52 1.73 3.00 4.76
CA ALA A 52 1.05 3.02 6.06
C ALA A 52 -0.40 2.51 5.94
N ASN A 53 -1.12 2.86 4.87
CA ASN A 53 -2.44 2.29 4.59
C ASN A 53 -2.36 0.77 4.40
N GLY A 54 -1.40 0.29 3.60
CA GLY A 54 -1.18 -1.15 3.40
C GLY A 54 -0.88 -1.89 4.70
N LEU A 55 -0.06 -1.29 5.58
CA LEU A 55 0.24 -1.82 6.90
C LEU A 55 -0.99 -1.84 7.80
N ALA A 56 -1.80 -0.77 7.81
CA ALA A 56 -3.05 -0.73 8.57
C ALA A 56 -4.02 -1.85 8.14
N TRP A 57 -4.05 -2.17 6.84
CA TRP A 57 -4.81 -3.31 6.33
C TRP A 57 -4.25 -4.65 6.84
N ILE A 58 -2.92 -4.85 6.82
CA ILE A 58 -2.30 -6.06 7.39
C ILE A 58 -2.60 -6.18 8.88
N ASP A 59 -2.38 -5.13 9.66
CA ASP A 59 -2.56 -5.15 11.11
C ASP A 59 -4.00 -5.47 11.47
N TRP A 60 -4.95 -4.83 10.79
CA TRP A 60 -6.37 -5.08 11.01
C TRP A 60 -6.75 -6.52 10.63
N LEU A 61 -6.38 -6.99 9.43
CA LEU A 61 -6.72 -8.33 8.96
C LEU A 61 -6.06 -9.41 9.82
N SER A 62 -4.80 -9.20 10.23
CA SER A 62 -4.07 -10.14 11.08
C SER A 62 -4.65 -10.24 12.48
N GLN A 63 -5.17 -9.13 13.03
CA GLN A 63 -5.88 -9.18 14.30
C GLN A 63 -7.24 -9.87 14.16
N ALA A 64 -7.99 -9.50 13.11
CA ALA A 64 -9.27 -10.11 12.79
C ALA A 64 -9.16 -11.63 12.58
N SER A 65 -8.07 -12.12 12.01
CA SER A 65 -7.88 -13.56 11.75
C SER A 65 -7.77 -14.42 13.01
N GLN A 66 -7.44 -13.81 14.15
CA GLN A 66 -7.41 -14.50 15.44
C GLN A 66 -8.81 -14.65 16.05
N GLU A 67 -9.66 -13.63 15.88
CA GLU A 67 -10.96 -13.54 16.55
C GLU A 67 -12.13 -13.97 15.66
N ARG A 68 -11.96 -13.99 14.32
CA ARG A 68 -13.08 -14.19 13.38
C ARG A 68 -13.73 -15.57 13.41
N PHE A 69 -13.11 -16.54 14.06
CA PHE A 69 -13.67 -17.88 14.26
C PHE A 69 -14.45 -18.00 15.58
N GLU A 70 -14.46 -16.95 16.40
CA GLU A 70 -15.29 -16.93 17.60
C GLU A 70 -16.77 -16.79 17.25
N PRO A 71 -17.67 -17.46 18.00
CA PRO A 71 -19.11 -17.47 17.70
C PRO A 71 -19.77 -16.08 17.82
N SER A 72 -19.11 -15.12 18.48
CA SER A 72 -19.58 -13.74 18.68
C SER A 72 -18.73 -12.69 17.93
N TYR A 73 -18.09 -13.07 16.83
CA TYR A 73 -17.28 -12.13 16.08
C TYR A 73 -18.10 -10.93 15.57
N LYS A 74 -17.53 -9.74 15.71
CA LYS A 74 -18.24 -8.46 15.55
C LYS A 74 -18.69 -8.16 14.12
N ILE A 75 -18.04 -8.77 13.12
CA ILE A 75 -18.32 -8.52 11.70
C ILE A 75 -18.76 -9.84 11.05
N PRO A 76 -20.07 -10.14 11.03
CA PRO A 76 -20.59 -11.41 10.52
C PRO A 76 -20.16 -11.70 9.07
N ALA A 77 -20.05 -10.67 8.23
CA ALA A 77 -19.63 -10.80 6.84
C ALA A 77 -18.18 -11.27 6.68
N CYS A 78 -17.35 -11.12 7.72
CA CYS A 78 -15.95 -11.55 7.74
C CYS A 78 -15.73 -12.75 8.69
N ALA A 79 -16.80 -13.32 9.27
CA ALA A 79 -16.68 -14.44 10.18
C ALA A 79 -16.21 -15.70 9.45
N GLY A 80 -15.28 -16.42 10.08
CA GLY A 80 -14.87 -17.75 9.64
C GLY A 80 -15.78 -18.83 10.21
N GLN A 81 -15.67 -20.05 9.67
CA GLN A 81 -16.42 -21.19 10.19
C GLN A 81 -15.57 -21.96 11.21
N PRO A 82 -15.97 -22.02 12.50
CA PRO A 82 -15.18 -22.66 13.56
C PRO A 82 -15.00 -24.17 13.40
N ASN A 83 -15.87 -24.84 12.63
CA ASN A 83 -15.90 -26.30 12.52
C ASN A 83 -14.86 -26.91 11.56
N GLN A 84 -13.87 -26.13 11.12
CA GLN A 84 -12.88 -26.59 10.17
C GLN A 84 -11.46 -26.13 10.51
N LEU A 85 -11.20 -25.94 11.81
CA LEU A 85 -9.85 -25.89 12.35
C LEU A 85 -9.59 -27.18 13.12
N ASP A 86 -8.96 -28.16 12.47
CA ASP A 86 -8.17 -29.20 13.10
C ASP A 86 -7.25 -29.86 12.02
N PRO A 87 -6.12 -30.46 12.43
CA PRO A 87 -4.79 -30.12 11.95
C PRO A 87 -4.37 -30.83 10.67
N VAL A 88 -3.31 -30.31 10.04
CA VAL A 88 -2.48 -30.93 8.99
C VAL A 88 -2.55 -32.46 8.96
N GLU A 89 -3.56 -33.04 8.32
CA GLU A 89 -3.50 -34.35 7.67
C GLU A 89 -4.77 -34.63 6.88
N LYS A 90 -4.55 -35.14 5.66
CA LYS A 90 -5.51 -35.76 4.74
C LYS A 90 -6.39 -34.80 3.94
N SER A 91 -5.84 -34.48 2.76
CA SER A 91 -6.58 -34.34 1.50
C SER A 91 -7.87 -35.17 1.52
N PRO A 92 -9.07 -34.55 1.41
CA PRO A 92 -10.29 -35.31 1.27
C PRO A 92 -10.34 -35.90 -0.14
N SER A 93 -10.31 -37.22 -0.21
CA SER A 93 -10.82 -37.97 -1.35
C SER A 93 -12.19 -37.43 -1.73
N LYS A 94 -12.40 -37.20 -3.03
CA LYS A 94 -13.71 -36.95 -3.63
C LYS A 94 -14.76 -37.92 -3.07
N LYS A 95 -15.95 -37.39 -2.75
CA LYS A 95 -17.16 -38.03 -2.18
C LYS A 95 -17.11 -37.95 -0.65
N GLU A 96 -17.80 -37.04 0.03
CA GLU A 96 -19.22 -36.74 -0.05
C GLU A 96 -19.48 -35.22 0.07
N LEU A 97 -19.76 -34.57 -1.05
CA LEU A 97 -20.38 -33.25 -1.07
C LEU A 97 -21.82 -33.44 -1.54
N GLN A 98 -22.69 -33.91 -0.66
CA GLN A 98 -24.12 -33.89 -0.90
C GLN A 98 -24.86 -33.38 0.34
N GLN A 99 -25.23 -32.11 0.23
CA GLN A 99 -26.60 -31.67 0.51
C GLN A 99 -26.98 -31.43 1.98
N SER A 100 -26.17 -30.61 2.67
CA SER A 100 -26.63 -29.64 3.68
C SER A 100 -25.66 -28.45 3.66
N ASP A 101 -26.15 -27.23 3.85
CA ASP A 101 -25.32 -26.01 4.09
C ASP A 101 -24.69 -25.28 2.89
N LYS A 102 -25.41 -25.17 1.78
CA LYS A 102 -25.08 -24.23 0.68
C LYS A 102 -25.55 -22.78 0.94
N LYS A 103 -25.79 -22.37 2.19
CA LYS A 103 -26.48 -21.10 2.53
C LYS A 103 -25.60 -20.03 3.21
N ASN A 104 -24.45 -20.37 3.81
CA ASN A 104 -23.67 -19.41 4.61
C ASN A 104 -22.15 -19.47 4.30
N GLN A 105 -21.76 -19.44 3.03
CA GLN A 105 -20.35 -19.26 2.65
C GLN A 105 -20.07 -17.77 2.61
N THR A 106 -19.25 -17.26 3.54
CA THR A 106 -18.87 -15.84 3.57
C THR A 106 -17.88 -15.58 2.46
N THR A 107 -18.19 -14.57 1.64
CA THR A 107 -17.35 -14.20 0.49
C THR A 107 -16.47 -13.00 0.83
N TRP A 108 -15.32 -12.90 0.16
CA TRP A 108 -14.46 -11.74 0.30
C TRP A 108 -15.21 -10.43 0.00
N ALA A 109 -16.09 -10.40 -1.00
CA ALA A 109 -16.85 -9.20 -1.37
C ALA A 109 -17.70 -8.64 -0.22
N GLU A 110 -18.45 -9.51 0.45
CA GLU A 110 -19.34 -9.11 1.56
C GLU A 110 -18.52 -8.61 2.77
N CYS A 111 -17.42 -9.30 3.07
CA CYS A 111 -16.48 -8.85 4.08
C CYS A 111 -15.89 -7.48 3.72
N PHE A 112 -15.34 -7.37 2.51
CA PHE A 112 -14.70 -6.17 2.00
C PHE A 112 -15.61 -4.94 2.04
N GLN A 113 -16.88 -5.10 1.63
CA GLN A 113 -17.88 -4.03 1.71
C GLN A 113 -18.10 -3.56 3.16
N SER A 114 -18.12 -4.49 4.12
CA SER A 114 -18.24 -4.15 5.54
C SER A 114 -17.00 -3.41 6.05
N LEU A 115 -15.79 -3.84 5.66
CA LEU A 115 -14.53 -3.22 6.08
C LEU A 115 -14.31 -1.82 5.50
N THR A 116 -14.83 -1.56 4.30
CA THR A 116 -14.70 -0.28 3.61
C THR A 116 -15.83 0.69 3.89
N SER A 117 -16.80 0.30 4.72
CA SER A 117 -17.85 1.20 5.21
C SER A 117 -17.26 2.35 6.04
N SER A 118 -17.89 3.53 6.03
CA SER A 118 -17.38 4.75 6.67
C SER A 118 -17.15 4.62 8.18
N ASP A 119 -17.87 3.71 8.83
CA ASP A 119 -17.82 3.48 10.27
C ASP A 119 -16.61 2.61 10.68
N MET A 120 -15.97 1.94 9.72
CA MET A 120 -14.79 1.12 9.95
C MET A 120 -13.49 1.92 9.78
N PRO A 121 -12.45 1.64 10.58
CA PRO A 121 -11.15 2.33 10.46
C PRO A 121 -10.57 2.26 9.04
N LEU A 122 -10.71 1.11 8.38
CA LEU A 122 -10.19 0.88 7.03
C LEU A 122 -10.95 1.71 5.97
N GLY A 123 -12.25 1.93 6.15
CA GLY A 123 -13.07 2.78 5.27
C GLY A 123 -12.74 4.28 5.37
N GLN A 124 -12.02 4.70 6.42
CA GLN A 124 -11.55 6.08 6.57
C GLN A 124 -10.23 6.36 5.85
N LEU A 125 -9.50 5.31 5.47
CA LEU A 125 -8.23 5.45 4.75
C LEU A 125 -8.47 6.07 3.36
N ARG A 126 -7.56 6.95 2.96
CA ARG A 126 -7.61 7.64 1.66
C ARG A 126 -6.32 7.43 0.90
N ASN A 127 -6.44 7.29 -0.42
CA ASN A 127 -5.31 7.28 -1.32
C ASN A 127 -4.83 8.73 -1.52
N PRO A 128 -3.59 9.09 -1.13
CA PRO A 128 -3.07 10.46 -1.24
C PRO A 128 -2.77 10.91 -2.68
N TYR A 129 -2.82 10.01 -3.67
CA TYR A 129 -2.69 10.34 -5.09
C TYR A 129 -4.01 10.80 -5.71
N THR A 130 -5.11 10.12 -5.37
CA THR A 130 -6.44 10.36 -5.96
C THR A 130 -7.43 11.04 -5.02
N ASN A 131 -7.09 11.11 -3.73
CA ASN A 131 -7.95 11.53 -2.62
C ASN A 131 -9.27 10.72 -2.52
N GLN A 132 -9.31 9.54 -3.13
CA GLN A 132 -10.44 8.61 -3.08
C GLN A 132 -10.24 7.60 -1.94
N PRO A 133 -11.31 6.88 -1.53
CA PRO A 133 -11.16 5.67 -0.73
C PRO A 133 -10.14 4.72 -1.35
N VAL A 134 -9.44 3.96 -0.50
CA VAL A 134 -8.44 3.01 -0.98
C VAL A 134 -9.11 1.97 -1.88
N GLN A 135 -8.60 1.82 -3.09
CA GLN A 135 -9.16 0.91 -4.10
C GLN A 135 -8.39 -0.40 -4.13
N PHE A 136 -9.10 -1.50 -4.29
CA PHE A 136 -8.52 -2.82 -4.47
C PHE A 136 -8.58 -3.21 -5.94
N ILE A 137 -7.42 -3.54 -6.50
CA ILE A 137 -7.27 -3.93 -7.89
C ILE A 137 -6.59 -5.30 -7.99
N LYS A 138 -6.67 -5.92 -9.17
CA LYS A 138 -6.14 -7.28 -9.39
C LYS A 138 -4.62 -7.33 -9.49
N LYS A 139 -4.00 -6.25 -10.00
CA LYS A 139 -2.56 -6.12 -10.20
C LYS A 139 -2.20 -4.64 -10.34
N CYS A 140 -0.98 -4.26 -9.97
CA CYS A 140 -0.40 -2.99 -10.39
C CYS A 140 0.06 -3.08 -11.86
N ASP A 141 0.01 -1.96 -12.58
CA ASP A 141 0.41 -1.88 -13.98
C ASP A 141 1.07 -0.53 -14.27
N SER A 142 2.36 -0.53 -14.63
CA SER A 142 3.11 0.70 -14.90
C SER A 142 2.67 1.41 -16.18
N ALA A 143 1.87 0.76 -17.03
CA ALA A 143 1.21 1.39 -18.16
C ALA A 143 0.00 2.25 -17.76
N ASP A 144 -0.53 2.07 -16.54
CA ASP A 144 -1.69 2.79 -16.03
C ASP A 144 -1.35 3.60 -14.77
N PRO A 145 -1.00 4.89 -14.91
CA PRO A 145 -0.66 5.73 -13.77
C PRO A 145 -1.85 6.04 -12.85
N SER A 146 -3.08 5.73 -13.24
CA SER A 146 -4.26 5.93 -12.38
C SER A 146 -4.31 4.96 -11.20
N LEU A 147 -3.55 3.87 -11.27
CA LEU A 147 -3.46 2.85 -10.22
C LEU A 147 -2.58 3.27 -9.04
N ALA A 148 -1.91 4.43 -9.11
CA ALA A 148 -1.05 4.91 -8.04
C ALA A 148 -1.80 4.96 -6.70
N GLY A 149 -1.26 4.28 -5.68
CA GLY A 149 -1.84 4.17 -4.35
C GLY A 149 -2.95 3.14 -4.18
N ALA A 150 -3.27 2.33 -5.19
CA ALA A 150 -4.17 1.20 -5.06
C ALA A 150 -3.53 0.05 -4.28
N LEU A 151 -4.37 -0.82 -3.70
CA LEU A 151 -3.99 -2.05 -3.02
C LEU A 151 -4.26 -3.26 -3.90
N VAL A 152 -3.43 -4.29 -3.76
CA VAL A 152 -3.61 -5.60 -4.40
C VAL A 152 -3.47 -6.66 -3.31
N ILE A 153 -4.49 -7.50 -3.14
CA ILE A 153 -4.41 -8.69 -2.28
C ILE A 153 -4.31 -9.92 -3.18
N LEU A 154 -3.29 -10.72 -2.93
CA LEU A 154 -3.08 -12.01 -3.58
C LEU A 154 -3.22 -13.13 -2.55
N LYS A 155 -3.88 -14.22 -2.93
CA LYS A 155 -3.82 -15.48 -2.22
C LYS A 155 -2.51 -16.20 -2.54
N ILE A 156 -1.88 -16.74 -1.50
CA ILE A 156 -0.68 -17.54 -1.58
C ILE A 156 -1.12 -19.01 -1.59
N LEU A 157 -0.89 -19.70 -2.70
CA LEU A 157 -1.19 -21.11 -2.84
C LEU A 157 0.11 -21.92 -2.78
N PRO A 158 0.14 -23.04 -2.03
CA PRO A 158 1.28 -23.94 -2.06
C PRO A 158 1.48 -24.48 -3.47
N ALA A 159 2.74 -24.70 -3.86
CA ALA A 159 3.07 -25.28 -5.15
C ALA A 159 2.37 -26.66 -5.29
N PRO A 160 1.67 -26.94 -6.39
CA PRO A 160 1.10 -28.25 -6.63
C PRO A 160 2.25 -29.24 -6.86
N ASN A 161 2.61 -29.97 -5.81
CA ASN A 161 3.29 -31.28 -5.78
C ASN A 161 4.48 -31.45 -6.73
N THR A 162 5.23 -30.39 -7.04
CA THR A 162 6.34 -30.41 -7.99
C THR A 162 7.59 -29.87 -7.31
N ILE A 163 8.75 -30.31 -7.81
CA ILE A 163 10.11 -30.09 -7.28
C ILE A 163 10.46 -28.58 -7.07
N SER A 164 9.61 -27.67 -7.55
CA SER A 164 9.72 -26.23 -7.31
C SER A 164 8.96 -25.83 -6.05
N ASN A 165 9.70 -25.46 -5.00
CA ASN A 165 9.18 -24.93 -3.72
C ASN A 165 8.66 -23.48 -3.83
N GLN A 166 8.14 -23.05 -4.99
CA GLN A 166 7.73 -21.67 -5.21
C GLN A 166 6.22 -21.51 -5.09
N ASN A 167 5.79 -20.63 -4.18
CA ASN A 167 4.37 -20.31 -3.98
C ASN A 167 3.76 -19.69 -5.25
N ILE A 168 2.51 -20.05 -5.53
CA ILE A 168 1.72 -19.48 -6.62
C ILE A 168 0.87 -18.35 -6.05
N PHE A 169 1.00 -17.15 -6.62
CA PHE A 169 0.20 -15.99 -6.24
C PHE A 169 -0.95 -15.81 -7.23
N LYS A 170 -2.17 -15.72 -6.72
CA LYS A 170 -3.36 -15.38 -7.52
C LYS A 170 -4.08 -14.19 -6.90
N PRO A 171 -4.74 -13.32 -7.69
CA PRO A 171 -5.57 -12.27 -7.11
C PRO A 171 -6.67 -12.89 -6.25
N LEU A 172 -6.96 -12.25 -5.11
CA LEU A 172 -8.15 -12.55 -4.32
C LEU A 172 -9.37 -11.99 -5.07
N LEU A 173 -10.33 -12.85 -5.36
CA LEU A 173 -11.53 -12.53 -6.11
C LEU A 173 -12.69 -12.27 -5.14
N ASP A 174 -13.63 -11.44 -5.56
CA ASP A 174 -14.85 -11.11 -4.80
C ASP A 174 -15.64 -12.34 -4.36
N SER A 175 -15.69 -13.37 -5.21
CA SER A 175 -16.38 -14.64 -4.93
C SER A 175 -15.52 -15.64 -4.16
N ASP A 176 -14.26 -15.33 -3.86
CA ASP A 176 -13.42 -16.27 -3.12
C ASP A 176 -13.98 -16.44 -1.70
N PRO A 177 -14.12 -17.68 -1.23
CA PRO A 177 -14.59 -17.94 0.12
C PRO A 177 -13.50 -17.58 1.13
N ILE A 178 -13.94 -17.04 2.26
CA ILE A 178 -13.06 -16.69 3.39
C ILE A 178 -13.41 -17.47 4.65
N ASP A 179 -14.25 -18.51 4.53
CA ASP A 179 -14.66 -19.35 5.66
C ASP A 179 -13.48 -19.98 6.39
N LEU A 180 -12.40 -20.28 5.64
CA LEU A 180 -11.17 -20.90 6.12
C LEU A 180 -10.02 -19.90 6.17
N LYS A 181 -9.04 -20.22 7.01
CA LYS A 181 -7.82 -19.45 7.17
C LYS A 181 -6.91 -19.62 5.95
N GLN A 182 -6.45 -18.53 5.36
CA GLN A 182 -5.61 -18.54 4.16
C GLN A 182 -4.44 -17.57 4.26
N GLN A 183 -3.32 -17.92 3.64
CA GLN A 183 -2.18 -17.02 3.51
C GLN A 183 -2.43 -16.03 2.38
N LEU A 184 -2.37 -14.75 2.72
CA LEU A 184 -2.55 -13.63 1.82
C LEU A 184 -1.27 -12.79 1.77
N ARG A 185 -1.12 -12.07 0.66
CA ARG A 185 -0.05 -11.12 0.42
C ARG A 185 -0.65 -9.82 -0.06
N ILE A 186 -0.19 -8.70 0.47
CA ILE A 186 -0.64 -7.39 0.02
C ILE A 186 0.49 -6.57 -0.58
N PHE A 187 0.18 -5.95 -1.72
CA PHE A 187 1.01 -4.97 -2.39
C PHE A 187 0.28 -3.63 -2.42
N ILE A 188 1.07 -2.55 -2.43
CA ILE A 188 0.61 -1.24 -2.86
C ILE A 188 1.19 -0.92 -4.24
N CYS A 189 0.48 -0.10 -5.02
CA CYS A 189 1.03 0.47 -6.23
C CYS A 189 1.67 1.83 -5.91
N ASP A 190 2.94 2.03 -6.30
CA ASP A 190 3.64 3.30 -6.07
C ASP A 190 3.16 4.42 -7.00
N HIS A 191 3.80 5.59 -6.98
CA HIS A 191 3.44 6.71 -7.85
C HIS A 191 3.45 6.35 -9.36
N ALA A 192 4.32 5.43 -9.77
CA ALA A 192 4.45 4.97 -11.15
C ALA A 192 3.70 3.65 -11.39
N SER A 193 2.79 3.27 -10.48
CA SER A 193 2.01 2.04 -10.53
C SER A 193 2.85 0.76 -10.55
N TYR A 194 4.06 0.78 -9.99
CA TYR A 194 4.84 -0.42 -9.72
C TYR A 194 4.42 -1.06 -8.40
N PRO A 195 4.40 -2.40 -8.32
CA PRO A 195 4.04 -3.09 -7.10
C PRO A 195 5.15 -2.98 -6.05
N ILE A 196 4.80 -2.56 -4.84
CA ILE A 196 5.65 -2.60 -3.64
C ILE A 196 5.04 -3.60 -2.68
N LEU A 197 5.81 -4.64 -2.33
CA LEU A 197 5.40 -5.63 -1.34
C LEU A 197 5.35 -4.97 0.03
N ILE A 198 4.22 -5.09 0.71
CA ILE A 198 4.08 -4.65 2.10
C ILE A 198 4.32 -5.82 3.05
N GLY A 199 3.67 -6.97 2.79
CA GLY A 199 3.87 -8.15 3.60
C GLY A 199 2.91 -9.29 3.30
N ASP A 200 3.20 -10.40 3.97
CA ASP A 200 2.37 -11.61 3.99
C ASP A 200 1.68 -11.68 5.36
N PHE A 201 0.44 -12.13 5.35
CA PHE A 201 -0.35 -12.29 6.56
C PHE A 201 -1.33 -13.44 6.40
N GLU A 202 -1.91 -13.84 7.51
CA GLU A 202 -2.89 -14.91 7.55
C GLU A 202 -4.25 -14.30 7.87
N PHE A 203 -5.23 -14.58 7.01
CA PHE A 203 -6.62 -14.17 7.21
C PHE A 203 -7.53 -15.38 7.23
#